data_AF-A0A3P1UW30-F1
#
_entry.id   AF-A0A3P1UW30-F1
#
_cell.length_a   1.000
_cell.length_b   1.000
_cell.length_c   1.000
_cell.angle_alpha   90.00
_cell.angle_beta   90.00
_cell.angle_gamma   90.00
#
_symmetry.space_group_name_H-M   'P 1'
#
loop_
_entity.id
_entity.type
_entity.pdbx_description
1 polymer ?
#
loop_
_entity_poly.entity_id
_entity_poly.type
_entity_poly.pdbx_seq_one_letter_code
_entity_poly.pdbx_strand_id
1 'polypeptide(L)'
;MKLKEVKNILKNSKYFSKIQVEDNFEINGIIKLWSRNDVDILIEFNDENDDDIDFSETTLKLIEEKLNWIDKNKNLICKTFIKDEGVFYGINDDIEEQLSKKGKAKIGNLEFSAPLTEEEFSNSLYIIDINFYIEDKEHISCDFDLECEPDYLFGHLANIELDEENEIIMGGING
;
A
#
# COMPACT_ATOMS: atom_id res chain seq x y z
N MET A 1 18.86 17.64 -11.49
CA MET A 1 18.65 18.66 -10.44
C MET A 1 19.58 18.40 -9.26
N LYS A 2 19.99 19.42 -8.48
CA LYS A 2 20.87 19.16 -7.32
C LYS A 2 20.08 18.54 -6.17
N LEU A 3 20.57 17.46 -5.55
CA LEU A 3 20.05 16.79 -4.34
C LEU A 3 19.45 17.72 -3.27
N LYS A 4 20.07 18.88 -3.06
CA LYS A 4 19.64 19.90 -2.10
C LYS A 4 18.26 20.51 -2.43
N GLU A 5 17.94 20.63 -3.71
CA GLU A 5 16.68 21.21 -4.18
C GLU A 5 15.53 20.20 -3.99
N VAL A 6 15.74 18.92 -4.33
CA VAL A 6 14.79 17.83 -4.06
C VAL A 6 14.44 17.75 -2.57
N LYS A 7 15.45 17.78 -1.70
CA LYS A 7 15.24 17.79 -0.23
C LYS A 7 14.45 19.00 0.25
N ASN A 8 14.59 20.16 -0.40
CA ASN A 8 13.82 21.35 -0.04
C ASN A 8 12.35 21.25 -0.45
N ILE A 9 12.06 20.66 -1.61
CA ILE A 9 10.68 20.43 -2.08
C ILE A 9 9.96 19.48 -1.11
N LEU A 10 10.56 18.32 -0.84
CA LEU A 10 9.96 17.29 0.00
C LEU A 10 9.73 17.74 1.46
N LYS A 11 10.54 18.67 1.98
CA LYS A 11 10.43 19.18 3.35
C LYS A 11 9.07 19.84 3.64
N ASN A 12 8.38 20.34 2.62
CA ASN A 12 7.09 21.00 2.77
C ASN A 12 5.90 20.03 2.71
N SER A 13 6.15 18.76 2.38
CA SER A 13 5.07 17.76 2.31
C SER A 13 4.49 17.45 3.68
N LYS A 14 3.18 17.24 3.73
CA LYS A 14 2.46 16.78 4.93
C LYS A 14 2.56 15.26 5.17
N TYR A 15 3.00 14.51 4.16
CA TYR A 15 3.06 13.04 4.20
C TYR A 15 4.39 12.54 4.75
N PHE A 16 5.50 13.10 4.26
CA PHE A 16 6.84 12.63 4.58
C PHE A 16 7.26 13.02 5.99
N SER A 17 7.58 12.01 6.80
CA SER A 17 8.11 12.16 8.15
C SER A 17 9.63 12.02 8.21
N LYS A 18 10.21 11.18 7.33
CA LYS A 18 11.65 10.99 7.13
C LYS A 18 11.91 10.77 5.64
N ILE A 19 13.05 11.28 5.16
CA ILE A 19 13.43 11.21 3.74
C ILE A 19 14.93 10.93 3.65
N GLN A 20 15.29 9.99 2.78
CA GLN A 20 16.62 9.71 2.29
C GLN A 20 16.57 9.78 0.76
N VAL A 21 17.50 10.51 0.16
CA VAL A 21 17.61 10.55 -1.31
C VAL A 21 18.93 9.88 -1.63
N GLU A 22 18.86 8.86 -2.46
CA GLU A 22 20.00 8.02 -2.82
C GLU A 22 20.69 8.54 -4.10
N ASP A 23 21.91 8.08 -4.33
CA ASP A 23 22.70 8.53 -5.48
C ASP A 23 22.20 7.91 -6.81
N ASN A 24 21.33 6.89 -6.75
CA ASN A 24 20.78 6.15 -7.90
C ASN A 24 19.38 6.65 -8.33
N PHE A 25 19.10 7.94 -8.18
CA PHE A 25 17.82 8.55 -8.58
C PHE A 25 16.59 8.07 -7.79
N GLU A 26 16.76 7.28 -6.73
CA GLU A 26 15.67 6.84 -5.86
C GLU A 26 15.47 7.78 -4.67
N ILE A 27 14.19 8.04 -4.32
CA ILE A 27 13.81 8.73 -3.09
C ILE A 27 13.15 7.72 -2.16
N ASN A 28 13.79 7.50 -1.01
CA ASN A 28 13.29 6.64 0.05
C ASN A 28 12.74 7.50 1.19
N GLY A 29 11.70 7.04 1.87
CA GLY A 29 11.14 7.78 3.00
C GLY A 29 10.19 6.98 3.86
N ILE A 30 9.70 7.66 4.90
CA ILE A 30 8.63 7.17 5.76
C ILE A 30 7.48 8.15 5.69
N ILE A 31 6.27 7.67 5.37
CA ILE A 31 5.06 8.49 5.31
C ILE A 31 4.03 8.10 6.37
N LYS A 32 3.03 8.97 6.52
CA LYS A 32 1.82 8.68 7.29
C LYS A 32 0.65 8.40 6.34
N LEU A 33 0.08 7.20 6.43
CA LEU A 33 -1.06 6.77 5.60
C LEU A 33 -1.92 5.76 6.37
N TRP A 34 -3.25 5.81 6.21
CA TRP A 34 -4.19 4.90 6.89
C TRP A 34 -3.97 4.78 8.41
N SER A 35 -3.66 5.90 9.07
CA SER A 35 -3.32 5.99 10.50
C SER A 35 -2.02 5.32 10.95
N ARG A 36 -1.23 4.72 10.04
CA ARG A 36 0.16 4.32 10.26
C ARG A 36 1.11 5.50 10.06
N ASN A 37 2.25 5.50 10.73
CA ASN A 37 3.28 6.56 10.66
C ASN A 37 4.67 6.03 10.31
N ASP A 38 4.70 4.79 9.84
CA ASP A 38 5.85 3.94 9.60
C ASP A 38 5.71 3.22 8.25
N VAL A 39 4.99 3.81 7.30
CA VAL A 39 4.83 3.27 5.95
C VAL A 39 6.06 3.64 5.13
N ASP A 40 6.77 2.65 4.62
CA ASP A 40 7.91 2.87 3.73
C ASP A 40 7.42 3.41 2.38
N ILE A 41 8.12 4.40 1.83
CA ILE A 41 7.86 4.91 0.48
C ILE A 41 9.14 4.88 -0.33
N LEU A 42 9.03 4.35 -1.54
CA LEU A 42 10.04 4.44 -2.58
C LEU A 42 9.46 5.23 -3.76
N ILE A 43 10.27 6.09 -4.35
CA ILE A 43 9.95 6.80 -5.60
C ILE A 43 11.09 6.52 -6.57
N GLU A 44 10.76 5.80 -7.63
CA GLU A 44 11.63 5.44 -8.73
C GLU A 44 11.33 6.32 -9.95
N PHE A 45 12.37 6.73 -10.66
CA PHE A 45 12.24 7.52 -11.89
C PHE A 45 12.72 6.67 -13.05
N ASN A 46 11.94 6.63 -14.13
CA ASN A 46 12.33 5.91 -15.33
C ASN A 46 13.39 6.73 -16.09
N ASP A 47 14.65 6.50 -15.73
CA ASP A 47 15.79 7.26 -16.25
C ASP A 47 16.36 6.60 -17.51
N GLU A 48 15.62 6.66 -18.62
CA GLU A 48 16.19 6.29 -19.93
C GLU A 48 17.12 7.40 -20.49
N ASN A 49 17.09 8.63 -19.94
CA ASN A 49 17.91 9.74 -20.42
C ASN A 49 18.28 10.74 -19.32
N ASP A 50 19.57 10.73 -18.98
CA ASP A 50 20.38 11.77 -18.33
C ASP A 50 20.31 11.92 -16.79
N ASP A 51 21.52 12.07 -16.22
CA ASP A 51 21.95 12.13 -14.82
C ASP A 51 21.29 13.23 -13.92
N ASP A 52 20.09 13.72 -14.23
CA ASP A 52 19.42 14.82 -13.54
C ASP A 52 17.97 14.47 -13.15
N ILE A 53 17.74 14.14 -11.87
CA ILE A 53 16.40 14.01 -11.25
C ILE A 53 15.49 15.18 -11.66
N ASP A 54 14.41 14.98 -12.42
CA ASP A 54 13.38 16.00 -12.70
C ASP A 54 12.25 15.97 -11.66
N PHE A 55 12.64 16.04 -10.38
CA PHE A 55 11.67 16.10 -9.28
C PHE A 55 11.26 17.53 -9.00
N SER A 56 10.00 17.86 -9.30
CA SER A 56 9.47 19.20 -9.16
C SER A 56 8.37 19.27 -8.09
N GLU A 57 8.00 20.50 -7.69
CA GLU A 57 6.80 20.73 -6.86
C GLU A 57 5.54 20.16 -7.52
N THR A 58 5.48 20.14 -8.86
CA THR A 58 4.39 19.50 -9.61
C THR A 58 4.39 17.99 -9.42
N THR A 59 5.55 17.34 -9.54
CA THR A 59 5.71 15.90 -9.31
C THR A 59 5.29 15.52 -7.89
N LEU A 60 5.78 16.27 -6.89
CA LEU A 60 5.36 16.07 -5.50
C LEU A 60 3.85 16.22 -5.35
N LYS A 61 3.24 17.25 -5.94
CA LYS A 61 1.79 17.47 -5.85
C LYS A 61 0.97 16.29 -6.38
N LEU A 62 1.40 15.67 -7.48
CA LEU A 62 0.71 14.51 -8.05
C LEU A 62 0.84 13.27 -7.16
N ILE A 63 2.03 13.01 -6.62
CA ILE A 63 2.25 11.95 -5.61
C ILE A 63 1.33 12.20 -4.40
N GLU A 64 1.28 13.44 -3.89
CA GLU A 64 0.40 13.78 -2.78
C GLU A 64 -1.09 13.61 -3.13
N GLU A 65 -1.51 13.93 -4.36
CA GLU A 65 -2.88 13.73 -4.83
C GLU A 65 -3.25 12.24 -4.85
N LYS A 66 -2.36 11.38 -5.36
CA LYS A 66 -2.54 9.92 -5.37
C LYS A 66 -2.53 9.34 -3.95
N LEU A 67 -1.63 9.77 -3.07
CA LEU A 67 -1.66 9.43 -1.64
C LEU A 67 -2.96 9.89 -0.94
N ASN A 68 -3.46 11.09 -1.23
CA ASN A 68 -4.76 11.57 -0.73
C ASN A 68 -5.90 10.70 -1.25
N TRP A 69 -5.82 10.23 -2.49
CA TRP A 69 -6.82 9.36 -3.08
C TRP A 69 -6.82 7.99 -2.38
N ILE A 70 -5.65 7.39 -2.17
CA ILE A 70 -5.50 6.12 -1.43
C ILE A 70 -6.09 6.25 -0.02
N ASP A 71 -5.78 7.33 0.70
CA ASP A 71 -6.28 7.56 2.06
C ASP A 71 -7.82 7.66 2.11
N LYS A 72 -8.41 8.39 1.15
CA LYS A 72 -9.87 8.57 1.07
C LYS A 72 -10.61 7.32 0.60
N ASN A 73 -9.96 6.48 -0.19
CA ASN A 73 -10.56 5.32 -0.85
C ASN A 73 -10.21 3.98 -0.19
N LYS A 74 -9.72 3.98 1.06
CA LYS A 74 -9.44 2.75 1.84
C LYS A 74 -10.57 1.70 1.71
N ASN A 75 -11.82 2.12 1.95
CA ASN A 75 -12.96 1.22 1.89
C ASN A 75 -13.22 0.64 0.50
N LEU A 76 -12.91 1.39 -0.58
CA LEU A 76 -13.04 0.90 -1.94
C LEU A 76 -11.94 -0.13 -2.22
N ILE A 77 -10.70 0.20 -1.89
CA ILE A 77 -9.52 -0.65 -2.08
C ILE A 77 -9.71 -1.99 -1.34
N CYS A 78 -10.05 -1.98 -0.04
CA CYS A 78 -10.27 -3.20 0.73
C CYS A 78 -11.40 -4.07 0.15
N LYS A 79 -12.47 -3.45 -0.35
CA LYS A 79 -13.59 -4.19 -0.98
C LYS A 79 -13.20 -4.83 -2.30
N THR A 80 -12.43 -4.13 -3.13
CA THR A 80 -11.91 -4.68 -4.39
C THR A 80 -11.02 -5.88 -4.08
N PHE A 81 -10.10 -5.73 -3.13
CA PHE A 81 -9.24 -6.82 -2.65
C PHE A 81 -10.04 -8.05 -2.18
N ILE A 82 -10.98 -7.87 -1.25
CA ILE A 82 -11.82 -8.97 -0.73
C ILE A 82 -12.54 -9.71 -1.86
N LYS A 83 -13.08 -8.96 -2.83
CA LYS A 83 -13.89 -9.50 -3.91
C LYS A 83 -13.06 -10.25 -4.95
N ASP A 84 -11.92 -9.69 -5.34
CA ASP A 84 -11.16 -10.17 -6.49
C ASP A 84 -10.14 -11.26 -6.10
N GLU A 85 -9.55 -11.18 -4.90
CA GLU A 85 -8.61 -12.20 -4.39
C GLU A 85 -9.30 -13.35 -3.65
N GLY A 86 -10.48 -13.11 -3.07
CA GLY A 86 -11.30 -14.15 -2.43
C GLY A 86 -10.74 -14.75 -1.13
N VAL A 87 -9.59 -14.27 -0.65
CA VAL A 87 -8.92 -14.74 0.58
C VAL A 87 -9.85 -14.68 1.80
N PHE A 88 -10.59 -13.58 1.95
CA PHE A 88 -11.57 -13.41 3.03
C PHE A 88 -12.64 -14.52 3.05
N TYR A 89 -13.16 -14.89 1.88
CA TYR A 89 -14.18 -15.93 1.77
C TYR A 89 -13.59 -17.31 2.08
N GLY A 90 -12.39 -17.61 1.58
CA GLY A 90 -11.70 -18.87 1.87
C GLY A 90 -11.41 -19.06 3.37
N ILE A 91 -10.96 -18.01 4.05
CA ILE A 91 -10.75 -18.03 5.51
C ILE A 91 -12.06 -18.31 6.25
N ASN A 92 -13.14 -17.65 5.84
CA ASN A 92 -14.43 -17.84 6.48
C ASN A 92 -15.03 -19.23 6.24
N ASP A 93 -14.87 -19.80 5.05
CA ASP A 93 -15.27 -21.18 4.77
C ASP A 93 -14.56 -22.16 5.73
N ASP A 94 -13.25 -21.99 5.93
CA ASP A 94 -12.46 -22.80 6.87
C ASP A 94 -12.90 -22.60 8.34
N ILE A 95 -13.20 -21.35 8.73
CA ILE A 95 -13.70 -21.04 10.08
C ILE A 95 -15.06 -21.73 10.30
N GLU A 96 -16.00 -21.58 9.38
CA GLU A 96 -17.34 -22.16 9.48
C GLU A 96 -17.31 -23.69 9.54
N GLU A 97 -16.47 -24.33 8.72
CA GLU A 97 -16.29 -25.77 8.74
C GLU A 97 -15.82 -26.25 10.12
N GLN A 98 -14.82 -25.60 10.70
CA GLN A 98 -14.28 -25.98 12.01
C GLN A 98 -15.26 -25.70 13.15
N LEU A 99 -15.95 -24.55 13.12
CA LEU A 99 -16.97 -24.20 14.11
C LEU A 99 -18.10 -25.24 14.15
N SER A 100 -18.58 -25.69 12.97
CA SER A 100 -19.65 -26.69 12.89
C SER A 100 -19.28 -28.04 13.52
N LYS A 101 -17.99 -28.41 13.47
CA LYS A 101 -17.48 -29.71 13.95
C LYS A 101 -17.02 -29.69 15.41
N LYS A 102 -16.41 -28.59 15.84
CA LYS A 102 -15.66 -28.52 17.11
C LYS A 102 -16.17 -27.42 18.05
N GLY A 103 -17.05 -26.53 17.60
CA GLY A 103 -17.52 -25.36 18.34
C GLY A 103 -16.47 -24.24 18.49
N LYS A 104 -15.29 -24.41 17.90
CA LYS A 104 -14.18 -23.45 17.82
C LYS A 104 -13.39 -23.69 16.53
N ALA A 105 -12.90 -22.62 15.92
CA ALA A 105 -12.00 -22.70 14.78
C ALA A 105 -10.60 -22.21 15.15
N LYS A 106 -9.57 -22.84 14.58
CA LYS A 106 -8.18 -22.42 14.71
C LYS A 106 -7.51 -22.42 13.35
N ILE A 107 -6.94 -21.29 12.96
CA ILE A 107 -6.18 -21.14 11.72
C ILE A 107 -4.86 -20.43 12.06
N GLY A 108 -3.74 -21.08 11.77
CA GLY A 108 -2.43 -20.66 12.27
C GLY A 108 -2.42 -20.52 13.81
N ASN A 109 -2.07 -19.33 14.28
CA ASN A 109 -2.07 -18.97 15.71
C ASN A 109 -3.36 -18.29 16.18
N LEU A 110 -4.34 -18.10 15.30
CA LEU A 110 -5.59 -17.40 15.60
C LEU A 110 -6.69 -18.39 15.99
N GLU A 111 -7.52 -17.98 16.95
CA GLU A 111 -8.70 -18.74 17.38
C GLU A 111 -9.97 -17.91 17.16
N PHE A 112 -10.99 -18.55 16.60
CA PHE A 112 -12.25 -17.91 16.23
C PHE A 112 -13.43 -18.62 16.89
N SER A 113 -14.36 -17.82 17.40
CA SER A 113 -15.67 -18.26 17.91
C SER A 113 -16.82 -17.99 16.95
N ALA A 114 -16.56 -17.22 15.88
CA ALA A 114 -17.49 -16.88 14.81
C ALA A 114 -16.69 -16.55 13.54
N PRO A 115 -17.30 -16.60 12.34
CA PRO A 115 -16.69 -16.09 11.11
C PRO A 115 -16.33 -14.61 11.22
N LEU A 116 -15.32 -14.18 10.46
CA LEU A 116 -14.92 -12.79 10.32
C LEU A 116 -15.97 -12.00 9.53
N THR A 117 -16.25 -10.80 9.99
CA THR A 117 -17.00 -9.81 9.20
C THR A 117 -16.06 -9.10 8.21
N GLU A 118 -16.61 -8.61 7.09
CA GLU A 118 -15.84 -7.79 6.14
C GLU A 118 -15.28 -6.52 6.82
N GLU A 119 -15.99 -5.97 7.82
CA GLU A 119 -15.54 -4.81 8.58
C GLU A 119 -14.32 -5.15 9.45
N GLU A 120 -14.33 -6.26 10.18
CA GLU A 120 -13.19 -6.72 10.97
C GLU A 120 -11.96 -6.96 10.08
N PHE A 121 -12.15 -7.64 8.95
CA PHE A 121 -11.07 -7.90 8.00
C PHE A 121 -10.55 -6.59 7.37
N SER A 122 -11.43 -5.71 6.88
CA SER A 122 -11.04 -4.43 6.27
C SER A 122 -10.33 -3.50 7.24
N ASN A 123 -10.75 -3.48 8.50
CA ASN A 123 -10.12 -2.67 9.55
C ASN A 123 -8.76 -3.20 9.98
N SER A 124 -8.52 -4.51 9.82
CA SER A 124 -7.21 -5.12 10.10
C SER A 124 -6.15 -4.75 9.06
N LEU A 125 -6.55 -4.40 7.83
CA LEU A 125 -5.64 -4.09 6.73
C LEU A 125 -4.97 -2.71 6.90
N TYR A 126 -3.66 -2.68 6.67
CA TYR A 126 -2.83 -1.49 6.60
C TYR A 126 -1.78 -1.60 5.50
N ILE A 127 -1.33 -0.46 4.98
CA ILE A 127 -0.25 -0.40 3.99
C ILE A 127 1.08 -0.47 4.75
N ILE A 128 1.97 -1.37 4.33
CA ILE A 128 3.32 -1.50 4.91
C ILE A 128 4.35 -0.71 4.09
N ASP A 129 4.23 -0.74 2.76
CA ASP A 129 5.08 0.00 1.85
C ASP A 129 4.31 0.47 0.61
N ILE A 130 4.84 1.47 -0.08
CA ILE A 130 4.34 1.98 -1.35
C ILE A 130 5.50 2.36 -2.26
N ASN A 131 5.48 1.87 -3.50
CA ASN A 131 6.43 2.24 -4.54
C ASN A 131 5.75 3.11 -5.61
N PHE A 132 6.36 4.24 -5.94
CA PHE A 132 5.90 5.12 -7.02
C PHE A 132 6.83 4.98 -8.22
N TYR A 133 6.24 4.81 -9.40
CA TYR A 133 6.96 4.83 -10.66
C TYR A 133 6.64 6.13 -11.39
N ILE A 134 7.68 6.93 -11.63
CA ILE A 134 7.58 8.21 -12.33
C ILE A 134 8.15 8.03 -13.73
N GLU A 135 7.28 7.85 -14.72
CA GLU A 135 7.70 7.83 -16.13
C GLU A 135 7.93 9.26 -16.63
N ASP A 136 6.97 10.15 -16.36
CA ASP A 136 7.13 11.59 -16.58
C ASP A 136 6.20 12.42 -15.66
N LYS A 137 5.99 13.69 -16.00
CA LYS A 137 5.16 14.63 -15.20
C LYS A 137 3.66 14.37 -15.27
N GLU A 138 3.20 13.54 -16.20
CA GLU A 138 1.79 13.21 -16.42
C GLU A 138 1.51 11.72 -16.14
N HIS A 139 2.53 10.86 -16.25
CA HIS A 139 2.42 9.41 -16.09
C HIS A 139 3.07 8.97 -14.76
N ILE A 140 2.24 8.87 -13.72
CA ILE A 140 2.62 8.44 -12.37
C ILE A 140 1.71 7.32 -11.92
N SER A 141 2.28 6.15 -11.68
CA SER A 141 1.62 4.99 -11.09
C SER A 141 2.24 4.65 -9.73
N CYS A 142 1.59 3.77 -8.98
CA CYS A 142 2.19 3.21 -7.79
C CYS A 142 1.67 1.80 -7.53
N ASP A 143 2.47 0.98 -6.87
CA ASP A 143 2.00 -0.22 -6.20
C ASP A 143 2.28 -0.16 -4.70
N PHE A 144 1.51 -0.90 -3.92
CA PHE A 144 1.67 -0.96 -2.48
C PHE A 144 1.22 -2.31 -1.94
N ASP A 145 1.88 -2.74 -0.88
CA ASP A 145 1.56 -3.97 -0.19
C ASP A 145 0.68 -3.71 1.04
N LEU A 146 -0.36 -4.54 1.17
CA LEU A 146 -1.19 -4.62 2.35
C LEU A 146 -0.76 -5.78 3.24
N GLU A 147 -0.62 -5.48 4.53
CA GLU A 147 -0.55 -6.46 5.60
C GLU A 147 -1.79 -6.31 6.50
N CYS A 148 -2.03 -7.26 7.41
CA CYS A 148 -3.11 -7.15 8.39
C CYS A 148 -2.70 -7.50 9.81
N GLU A 149 -3.34 -6.84 10.77
CA GLU A 149 -3.24 -7.17 12.19
C GLU A 149 -4.65 -7.30 12.80
N PRO A 150 -5.07 -8.49 13.29
CA PRO A 150 -4.34 -9.76 13.33
C PRO A 150 -3.95 -10.30 11.96
N ASP A 151 -2.90 -11.13 11.90
CA ASP A 151 -2.35 -11.72 10.67
C ASP A 151 -3.29 -12.77 10.07
N TYR A 152 -4.32 -12.29 9.37
CA TYR A 152 -5.25 -13.08 8.58
C TYR A 152 -4.68 -13.47 7.20
N LEU A 153 -3.57 -12.86 6.76
CA LEU A 153 -2.90 -13.23 5.51
C LEU A 153 -1.82 -14.31 5.74
N PHE A 154 -1.61 -14.74 6.97
CA PHE A 154 -0.68 -15.82 7.37
C PHE A 154 0.77 -15.57 6.92
N GLY A 155 1.21 -14.32 7.04
CA GLY A 155 2.55 -13.87 6.67
C GLY A 155 2.72 -13.53 5.18
N HIS A 156 1.63 -13.58 4.40
CA HIS A 156 1.62 -13.06 3.04
C HIS A 156 1.22 -11.58 3.01
N LEU A 157 1.62 -10.89 1.95
CA LEU A 157 1.27 -9.52 1.61
C LEU A 157 0.32 -9.52 0.41
N ALA A 158 -0.63 -8.59 0.39
CA ALA A 158 -1.50 -8.39 -0.77
C ALA A 158 -1.04 -7.17 -1.57
N ASN A 159 -0.58 -7.40 -2.80
CA ASN A 159 -0.08 -6.34 -3.66
C ASN A 159 -1.24 -5.70 -4.45
N ILE A 160 -1.24 -4.36 -4.46
CA ILE A 160 -2.22 -3.56 -5.17
C ILE A 160 -1.50 -2.53 -6.00
N GLU A 161 -1.83 -2.46 -7.29
CA GLU A 161 -1.35 -1.45 -8.21
C GLU A 161 -2.45 -0.42 -8.50
N LEU A 162 -2.06 0.84 -8.58
CA LEU A 162 -2.86 1.95 -9.10
C LEU A 162 -2.17 2.52 -10.32
N ASP A 163 -2.83 2.40 -11.46
CA ASP A 163 -2.41 3.06 -12.69
C ASP A 163 -2.54 4.59 -12.60
N GLU A 164 -2.21 5.30 -13.66
CA GLU A 164 -2.27 6.76 -13.74
C GLU A 164 -3.66 7.35 -13.44
N GLU A 165 -4.72 6.64 -13.80
CA GLU A 165 -6.12 7.05 -13.60
C GLU A 165 -6.68 6.62 -12.22
N ASN A 166 -5.89 5.88 -11.43
CA ASN A 166 -6.28 5.22 -10.18
C ASN A 166 -7.26 4.07 -10.38
N GLU A 167 -7.23 3.40 -11.53
CA GLU A 167 -7.80 2.07 -11.65
C GLU A 167 -7.05 1.12 -10.71
N ILE A 168 -7.82 0.31 -9.97
CA ILE A 168 -7.29 -0.62 -8.98
C ILE A 168 -7.01 -1.95 -9.69
N ILE A 169 -5.75 -2.37 -9.71
CA ILE A 169 -5.29 -3.63 -10.27
C ILE A 169 -4.78 -4.50 -9.11
N MET A 170 -5.24 -5.76 -9.04
CA MET A 170 -4.75 -6.69 -8.02
C MET A 170 -3.47 -7.37 -8.51
N GLY A 171 -2.37 -7.15 -7.79
CA GLY A 171 -1.09 -7.82 -8.03
C GLY A 171 -1.03 -9.23 -7.45
N GLY A 172 -2.03 -9.58 -6.61
CA GLY A 172 -2.17 -10.90 -5.99
C GLY A 172 -1.63 -10.95 -4.56
N ILE A 173 -1.48 -12.17 -4.05
CA ILE A 173 -0.92 -12.46 -2.73
C ILE A 173 0.52 -12.95 -2.87
N ASN A 174 1.46 -12.23 -2.24
CA ASN A 174 2.90 -12.46 -2.29
C ASN A 174 3.43 -12.91 -0.93
N GLY A 175 4.43 -13.81 -0.89
CA GLY A 175 5.08 -14.27 0.35
C GLY A 175 5.43 -15.75 0.39
#